data_AF-A0A3Q4BZE0-F1
#
_entry.id   AF-A0A3Q4BZE0-F1
#
_cell.length_a   1.000
_cell.length_b   1.000
_cell.length_c   1.000
_cell.angle_alpha   90.00
_cell.angle_beta   90.00
_cell.angle_gamma   90.00
#
_symmetry.space_group_name_H-M   'P 1'
#
loop_
_entity.id
_entity.type
_entity.pdbx_description
1 polymer ?
#
loop_
_entity_poly.entity_id
_entity_poly.type
_entity_poly.pdbx_seq_one_letter_code
_entity_poly.pdbx_strand_id
1 'polypeptide(L)'
;MGCIVQYGEQFLQHLPLDRQLQWFESCVNSTCLTCLAGSHYLMWVTDLVSRYKGRISTLKHPAGATWTIGDLDDTIYKDTYRTVNGWGKFYLRDSVNMKVVGVAHGTAYPCDQLVLMTCEDQKLYAYDGEELHEVASSLEELCMEGISYPASRSYYHGEAFKNMVRAAIERNYSNQYKVLKLFTFSSYLLNMI
;
A
#
# COMPACT_ATOMS: atom_id res chain seq x y z
N MET A 1 -35.21 26.95 -29.81
CA MET A 1 -35.12 26.24 -28.52
C MET A 1 -34.76 24.80 -28.87
N GLY A 2 -33.50 24.38 -28.96
CA GLY A 2 -32.44 24.43 -27.95
C GLY A 2 -32.24 22.98 -27.46
N CYS A 3 -31.61 22.13 -28.27
CA CYS A 3 -30.21 21.67 -28.20
C CYS A 3 -29.95 20.56 -27.16
N ILE A 4 -29.29 19.50 -27.65
CA ILE A 4 -28.88 18.25 -27.01
C ILE A 4 -27.60 18.48 -26.19
N VAL A 5 -27.51 17.93 -24.96
CA VAL A 5 -26.29 17.58 -24.19
C VAL A 5 -26.75 16.52 -23.16
N GLN A 6 -26.45 15.22 -23.16
CA GLN A 6 -25.21 14.42 -23.07
C GLN A 6 -24.40 14.61 -21.76
N TYR A 7 -24.06 13.48 -21.10
CA TYR A 7 -23.18 13.31 -19.91
C TYR A 7 -23.80 13.75 -18.57
N GLY A 8 -23.82 12.97 -17.49
CA GLY A 8 -22.86 11.97 -17.02
C GLY A 8 -22.19 12.48 -15.74
N GLU A 9 -22.94 12.88 -14.70
CA GLU A 9 -22.36 13.48 -13.48
C GLU A 9 -23.30 13.64 -12.25
N GLN A 10 -24.39 12.86 -12.10
CA GLN A 10 -25.44 13.19 -11.12
C GLN A 10 -25.65 12.27 -9.90
N PHE A 11 -24.84 11.23 -9.68
CA PHE A 11 -25.12 10.32 -8.54
C PHE A 11 -24.46 10.69 -7.20
N LEU A 12 -23.72 11.80 -7.12
CA LEU A 12 -23.04 12.24 -5.90
C LEU A 12 -23.68 13.44 -5.20
N GLN A 13 -24.78 14.00 -5.73
CA GLN A 13 -25.49 15.14 -5.14
C GLN A 13 -26.75 14.75 -4.34
N HIS A 14 -27.02 13.46 -4.14
CA HIS A 14 -28.25 12.99 -3.47
C HIS A 14 -28.05 12.36 -2.09
N LEU A 15 -26.85 12.44 -1.50
CA LEU A 15 -26.65 12.14 -0.09
C LEU A 15 -26.70 13.44 0.72
N PRO A 16 -27.44 13.46 1.85
CA PRO A 16 -27.52 14.67 2.67
C PRO A 16 -26.12 15.04 3.21
N LEU A 17 -25.85 16.34 3.22
CA LEU A 17 -24.55 16.95 3.52
C LEU A 17 -24.00 16.53 4.90
N ASP A 18 -24.90 16.19 5.83
CA ASP A 18 -24.62 15.67 7.17
C ASP A 18 -23.81 14.36 7.15
N ARG A 19 -24.11 13.44 6.22
CA ARG A 19 -23.42 12.15 6.09
C ARG A 19 -22.08 12.26 5.38
N GLN A 20 -21.92 13.25 4.50
CA GLN A 20 -20.62 13.57 3.87
C GLN A 20 -19.68 14.24 4.89
N LEU A 21 -20.20 15.18 5.69
CA LEU A 21 -19.47 15.82 6.77
C LEU A 21 -19.09 14.81 7.86
N GLN A 22 -19.99 13.93 8.30
CA GLN A 22 -19.66 12.87 9.27
C GLN A 22 -18.59 11.90 8.79
N TRP A 23 -18.55 11.61 7.49
CA TRP A 23 -17.50 10.78 6.88
C TRP A 23 -16.16 11.52 6.83
N PHE A 24 -16.16 12.77 6.35
CA PHE A 24 -14.96 13.61 6.31
C PHE A 24 -14.41 13.83 7.72
N GLU A 25 -15.28 14.13 8.69
CA GLU A 25 -14.95 14.17 10.12
C GLU A 25 -14.54 12.79 10.64
N SER A 26 -15.03 11.67 10.12
CA SER A 26 -14.50 10.36 10.53
C SER A 26 -13.11 10.06 9.95
N CYS A 27 -12.77 10.56 8.75
CA CYS A 27 -11.41 10.49 8.20
C CYS A 27 -10.43 11.40 8.95
N VAL A 28 -10.89 12.60 9.35
CA VAL A 28 -10.06 13.72 9.83
C VAL A 28 -10.13 13.93 11.35
N ASN A 29 -11.31 13.82 11.97
CA ASN A 29 -11.56 13.91 13.42
C ASN A 29 -11.55 12.55 14.11
N SER A 30 -10.39 11.89 14.11
CA SER A 30 -10.04 11.09 15.27
C SER A 30 -9.25 11.99 16.21
N THR A 31 -9.82 12.30 17.38
CA THR A 31 -9.25 13.18 18.41
C THR A 31 -7.88 12.76 18.95
N CYS A 32 -7.22 11.73 18.40
CA CYS A 32 -5.77 11.65 18.35
C CYS A 32 -5.29 10.55 17.37
N LEU A 33 -5.28 10.78 16.05
CA LEU A 33 -4.60 9.88 15.09
C LEU A 33 -3.10 9.71 15.44
N THR A 34 -2.48 10.72 16.06
CA THR A 34 -1.11 10.67 16.59
C THR A 34 -0.95 9.81 17.85
N CYS A 35 -2.04 9.41 18.52
CA CYS A 35 -2.01 8.51 19.69
C CYS A 35 -2.39 7.06 19.34
N LEU A 36 -3.08 6.84 18.22
CA LEU A 36 -3.43 5.51 17.74
C LEU A 36 -2.25 4.95 16.95
N ALA A 37 -1.37 4.21 17.63
CA ALA A 37 -0.24 3.53 16.99
C ALA A 37 -0.48 2.01 16.91
N GLY A 38 0.11 1.39 15.90
CA GLY A 38 0.15 -0.08 15.78
C GLY A 38 -1.24 -0.72 15.74
N SER A 39 -1.51 -1.66 16.64
CA SER A 39 -2.75 -2.45 16.64
C SER A 39 -4.01 -1.64 16.88
N HIS A 40 -3.94 -0.56 17.68
CA HIS A 40 -5.10 0.31 17.94
C HIS A 40 -5.53 1.08 16.68
N TYR A 41 -4.56 1.49 15.86
CA TYR A 41 -4.83 2.08 14.55
C TYR A 41 -5.56 1.09 13.65
N LEU A 42 -5.04 -0.13 13.52
CA LEU A 42 -5.66 -1.15 12.66
C LEU A 42 -7.07 -1.56 13.10
N MET A 43 -7.33 -1.55 14.41
CA MET A 43 -8.68 -1.76 14.94
C MET A 43 -9.63 -0.64 14.53
N TRP A 44 -9.19 0.62 14.67
CA TRP A 44 -9.96 1.78 14.21
C TRP A 44 -10.22 1.74 12.70
N VAL A 45 -9.23 1.38 11.88
CA VAL A 45 -9.40 1.19 10.42
C VAL A 45 -10.44 0.11 10.13
N THR A 46 -10.40 -1.01 10.86
CA THR A 46 -11.35 -2.11 10.69
C THR A 46 -12.78 -1.66 11.01
N ASP A 47 -12.97 -0.91 12.09
CA ASP A 47 -14.26 -0.35 12.49
C ASP A 47 -14.78 0.68 11.46
N LEU A 48 -13.88 1.52 10.94
CA LEU A 48 -14.17 2.51 9.91
C LEU A 48 -14.63 1.84 8.62
N VAL A 49 -13.88 0.85 8.11
CA VAL A 49 -14.23 0.10 6.91
C VAL A 49 -15.58 -0.60 7.10
N SER A 50 -15.79 -1.27 8.24
CA SER A 50 -17.05 -1.96 8.54
C SER A 50 -18.25 -1.00 8.56
N ARG A 51 -18.09 0.19 9.14
CA ARG A 51 -19.16 1.20 9.24
C ARG A 51 -19.54 1.78 7.88
N TYR A 52 -18.59 1.92 6.97
CA TYR A 52 -18.75 2.64 5.71
C TYR A 52 -18.64 1.76 4.47
N LYS A 53 -18.61 0.44 4.64
CA LYS A 53 -18.54 -0.56 3.56
C LYS A 53 -19.59 -0.31 2.48
N GLY A 54 -19.15 -0.40 1.22
CA GLY A 54 -19.96 -0.15 0.03
C GLY A 54 -20.19 1.32 -0.31
N ARG A 55 -19.73 2.27 0.52
CA ARG A 55 -19.77 3.70 0.14
C ARG A 55 -18.71 3.99 -0.91
N ILE A 56 -19.07 4.89 -1.83
CA ILE A 56 -18.19 5.37 -2.90
C ILE A 56 -17.85 6.82 -2.61
N SER A 57 -16.55 7.16 -2.66
CA SER A 57 -16.05 8.53 -2.59
C SER A 57 -15.33 8.89 -3.89
N THR A 58 -15.50 10.12 -4.36
CA THR A 58 -14.66 10.63 -5.45
C THR A 58 -13.32 11.04 -4.89
N LEU A 59 -12.24 10.71 -5.61
CA LEU A 59 -10.89 11.14 -5.26
C LEU A 59 -10.60 12.48 -5.94
N LYS A 60 -9.93 13.40 -5.24
CA LYS A 60 -9.47 14.65 -5.85
C LYS A 60 -8.35 14.40 -6.87
N HIS A 61 -7.54 13.37 -6.63
CA HIS A 61 -6.49 12.92 -7.54
C HIS A 61 -6.42 11.38 -7.57
N PRO A 62 -6.24 10.76 -8.74
CA PRO A 62 -6.33 11.36 -10.07
C PRO A 62 -7.77 11.75 -10.45
N ALA A 63 -7.93 12.68 -11.39
CA ALA A 63 -9.24 13.20 -11.77
C ALA A 63 -10.15 12.10 -12.37
N GLY A 64 -11.41 12.07 -11.94
CA GLY A 64 -12.38 11.05 -12.35
C GLY A 64 -12.20 9.70 -11.67
N ALA A 65 -11.23 9.56 -10.75
CA ALA A 65 -11.11 8.36 -9.94
C ALA A 65 -12.10 8.34 -8.78
N THR A 66 -12.54 7.14 -8.42
CA THR A 66 -13.39 6.88 -7.27
C THR A 66 -12.77 5.81 -6.39
N TRP A 67 -13.14 5.80 -5.13
CA TRP A 67 -12.76 4.80 -4.15
C TRP A 67 -14.00 4.21 -3.52
N THR A 68 -14.16 2.90 -3.62
CA THR A 68 -15.21 2.13 -2.96
C THR A 68 -14.64 1.55 -1.67
N ILE A 69 -15.23 1.89 -0.53
CA ILE A 69 -14.80 1.38 0.78
C ILE A 69 -15.21 -0.08 0.90
N GLY A 70 -14.26 -0.92 1.28
CA GLY A 70 -14.46 -2.35 1.42
C GLY A 70 -13.31 -3.02 2.16
N ASP A 71 -13.56 -4.23 2.63
CA ASP A 71 -12.54 -5.11 3.21
C ASP A 71 -12.00 -6.08 2.14
N LEU A 72 -11.22 -7.06 2.57
CA LEU A 72 -10.63 -8.06 1.67
C LEU A 72 -11.71 -8.84 0.88
N ASP A 73 -12.84 -9.13 1.50
CA ASP A 73 -13.89 -9.96 0.90
C ASP A 73 -14.58 -9.25 -0.27
N ASP A 74 -14.43 -7.92 -0.35
CA ASP A 74 -14.93 -7.07 -1.43
C ASP A 74 -13.93 -6.96 -2.62
N THR A 75 -12.82 -7.67 -2.56
CA THR A 75 -11.80 -7.69 -3.63
C THR A 75 -11.83 -8.99 -4.44
N ILE A 76 -11.23 -8.97 -5.62
CA ILE A 76 -10.94 -10.18 -6.42
C ILE A 76 -10.02 -11.16 -5.69
N TYR A 77 -9.38 -10.73 -4.59
CA TYR A 77 -8.46 -11.52 -3.78
C TYR A 77 -9.11 -12.19 -2.56
N LYS A 78 -10.44 -12.08 -2.36
CA LYS A 78 -11.18 -12.61 -1.20
C LYS A 78 -10.84 -14.06 -0.82
N ASP A 79 -10.68 -14.94 -1.81
CA ASP A 79 -10.42 -16.37 -1.60
C ASP A 79 -8.91 -16.69 -1.50
N THR A 80 -8.09 -15.65 -1.47
CA THR A 80 -6.62 -15.72 -1.53
C THR A 80 -6.01 -15.28 -0.20
N TYR A 81 -6.36 -16.00 0.87
CA TYR A 81 -5.80 -15.76 2.21
C TYR A 81 -4.26 -15.68 2.23
N ARG A 82 -3.60 -16.47 1.36
CA ARG A 82 -2.13 -16.45 1.20
C ARG A 82 -1.61 -15.12 0.64
N THR A 83 -2.40 -14.41 -0.16
CA THR A 83 -2.01 -13.17 -0.84
C THR A 83 -1.92 -11.99 0.11
N VAL A 84 -2.86 -11.84 1.06
CA VAL A 84 -2.81 -10.74 2.05
C VAL A 84 -1.68 -10.92 3.06
N ASN A 85 -1.50 -12.14 3.57
CA ASN A 85 -0.34 -12.48 4.38
C ASN A 85 0.97 -12.27 3.60
N GLY A 86 0.92 -12.39 2.27
CA GLY A 86 2.04 -12.10 1.39
C GLY A 86 2.34 -10.61 1.26
N TRP A 87 1.34 -9.76 1.12
CA TRP A 87 1.51 -8.29 1.03
C TRP A 87 2.26 -7.74 2.25
N GLY A 88 1.88 -8.19 3.44
CA GLY A 88 2.53 -7.79 4.69
C GLY A 88 3.93 -8.36 4.92
N LYS A 89 4.41 -9.31 4.10
CA LYS A 89 5.68 -10.04 4.33
C LYS A 89 6.72 -9.90 3.25
N PHE A 90 6.31 -9.76 1.99
CA PHE A 90 7.22 -9.86 0.85
C PHE A 90 7.57 -8.51 0.23
N TYR A 91 6.78 -7.47 0.49
CA TYR A 91 6.93 -6.16 -0.16
C TYR A 91 7.68 -5.15 0.71
N LEU A 92 7.27 -5.03 1.98
CA LEU A 92 7.89 -4.10 2.92
C LEU A 92 9.05 -4.77 3.67
N ARG A 93 10.00 -3.95 4.11
CA ARG A 93 11.20 -4.41 4.83
C ARG A 93 10.87 -5.23 6.08
N ASP A 94 9.93 -4.74 6.87
CA ASP A 94 9.49 -5.39 8.11
C ASP A 94 8.12 -6.03 7.87
N SER A 95 7.86 -7.15 8.55
CA SER A 95 6.56 -7.81 8.46
C SER A 95 5.49 -6.95 9.13
N VAL A 96 4.43 -6.62 8.41
CA VAL A 96 3.32 -5.77 8.87
C VAL A 96 1.97 -6.45 8.69
N ASN A 97 0.94 -5.97 9.39
CA ASN A 97 -0.42 -6.42 9.19
C ASN A 97 -1.17 -5.46 8.27
N MET A 98 -1.27 -5.84 6.98
CA MET A 98 -2.02 -5.07 6.00
C MET A 98 -3.54 -5.16 6.26
N LYS A 99 -4.22 -4.02 6.16
CA LYS A 99 -5.67 -3.86 6.23
C LYS A 99 -6.18 -3.20 4.96
N VAL A 100 -7.03 -3.92 4.23
CA VAL A 100 -7.71 -3.40 3.06
C VAL A 100 -8.71 -2.32 3.51
N VAL A 101 -8.67 -1.19 2.83
CA VAL A 101 -9.60 -0.06 3.04
C VAL A 101 -10.51 0.18 1.85
N GLY A 102 -10.29 -0.54 0.76
CA GLY A 102 -11.20 -0.60 -0.37
C GLY A 102 -10.48 -0.65 -1.70
N VAL A 103 -11.15 -0.17 -2.73
CA VAL A 103 -10.76 -0.34 -4.13
C VAL A 103 -10.85 0.99 -4.84
N ALA A 104 -9.78 1.37 -5.54
CA ALA A 104 -9.78 2.51 -6.43
C ALA A 104 -10.23 2.10 -7.85
N HIS A 105 -11.06 2.93 -8.46
CA HIS A 105 -11.55 2.81 -9.83
C HIS A 105 -11.28 4.10 -10.60
N GLY A 106 -11.14 4.03 -11.92
CA GLY A 106 -10.83 5.19 -12.75
C GLY A 106 -10.15 4.79 -14.04
N THR A 107 -10.00 5.74 -14.97
CA THR A 107 -9.64 5.45 -16.37
C THR A 107 -8.14 5.25 -16.63
N ALA A 108 -7.29 5.36 -15.61
CA ALA A 108 -5.83 5.40 -15.77
C ALA A 108 -5.07 4.26 -15.08
N TYR A 109 -5.75 3.23 -14.56
CA TYR A 109 -5.09 2.11 -13.87
C TYR A 109 -4.91 0.92 -14.84
N PRO A 110 -3.68 0.49 -15.13
CA PRO A 110 -3.43 -0.65 -16.03
C PRO A 110 -3.57 -2.00 -15.29
N CYS A 111 -4.65 -2.18 -14.51
CA CYS A 111 -4.88 -3.37 -13.69
C CYS A 111 -6.38 -3.67 -13.53
N ASP A 112 -6.71 -4.93 -13.21
CA ASP A 112 -8.10 -5.35 -12.97
C ASP A 112 -8.71 -4.66 -11.75
N GLN A 113 -7.94 -4.54 -10.66
CA GLN A 113 -8.38 -3.93 -9.41
C GLN A 113 -7.21 -3.31 -8.65
N LEU A 114 -7.27 -1.99 -8.41
CA LEU A 114 -6.30 -1.28 -7.59
C LEU A 114 -6.76 -1.31 -6.13
N VAL A 115 -6.17 -2.21 -5.32
CA VAL A 115 -6.59 -2.42 -3.92
C VAL A 115 -5.86 -1.45 -3.01
N LEU A 116 -6.61 -0.64 -2.27
CA LEU A 116 -6.06 0.27 -1.27
C LEU A 116 -5.98 -0.42 0.09
N MET A 117 -4.84 -0.27 0.76
CA MET A 117 -4.59 -0.86 2.07
C MET A 117 -3.66 0.01 2.91
N THR A 118 -3.67 -0.22 4.22
CA THR A 118 -2.79 0.44 5.19
C THR A 118 -2.23 -0.57 6.18
N CYS A 119 -1.21 -0.21 6.94
CA CYS A 119 -0.66 -1.02 8.01
C CYS A 119 -0.31 -0.16 9.23
N GLU A 120 0.44 -0.71 10.18
CA GLU A 120 0.78 -0.04 11.44
C GLU A 120 1.51 1.30 11.28
N ASP A 121 2.14 1.53 10.13
CA ASP A 121 2.83 2.79 9.80
C ASP A 121 1.88 3.92 9.35
N GLN A 122 0.58 3.63 9.28
CA GLN A 122 -0.52 4.52 8.89
C GLN A 122 -0.50 5.02 7.45
N LYS A 123 0.49 4.61 6.64
CA LYS A 123 0.57 5.02 5.24
C LYS A 123 -0.47 4.30 4.41
N LEU A 124 -0.76 4.85 3.25
CA LEU A 124 -1.63 4.23 2.28
C LEU A 124 -0.83 3.60 1.16
N TYR A 125 -1.13 2.33 0.91
CA TYR A 125 -0.55 1.54 -0.16
C TYR A 125 -1.62 1.13 -1.17
N ALA A 126 -1.24 1.06 -2.44
CA ALA A 126 -2.08 0.53 -3.50
C ALA A 126 -1.41 -0.69 -4.14
N TYR A 127 -2.13 -1.80 -4.26
CA TYR A 127 -1.66 -3.00 -4.94
C TYR A 127 -2.35 -3.12 -6.29
N ASP A 128 -1.55 -3.20 -7.36
CA ASP A 128 -2.02 -3.24 -8.75
C ASP A 128 -2.05 -4.65 -9.37
N GLY A 129 -1.76 -5.68 -8.57
CA GLY A 129 -1.62 -7.06 -9.03
C GLY A 129 -0.18 -7.55 -9.12
N GLU A 130 0.80 -6.64 -9.19
CA GLU A 130 2.22 -7.01 -9.21
C GLU A 130 3.01 -6.30 -8.11
N GLU A 131 2.91 -4.98 -8.06
CA GLU A 131 3.67 -4.10 -7.16
C GLU A 131 2.78 -3.47 -6.08
N LEU A 132 3.43 -3.14 -4.96
CA LEU A 132 2.82 -2.36 -3.89
C LEU A 132 3.33 -0.92 -3.97
N HIS A 133 2.43 0.04 -4.10
CA HIS A 133 2.74 1.46 -4.33
C HIS A 133 2.43 2.28 -3.07
N GLU A 134 3.36 3.10 -2.58
CA GLU A 134 3.11 4.06 -1.48
C GLU A 134 2.40 5.29 -2.07
N VAL A 135 1.06 5.33 -2.00
CA VAL A 135 0.24 6.27 -2.76
C VAL A 135 -0.25 7.48 -1.94
N ALA A 136 -0.21 7.41 -0.61
CA ALA A 136 -0.45 8.53 0.28
C ALA A 136 0.24 8.30 1.64
N SER A 137 0.52 9.38 2.36
CA SER A 137 1.12 9.33 3.70
C SER A 137 0.13 8.93 4.78
N SER A 138 -1.18 9.05 4.54
CA SER A 138 -2.23 8.69 5.50
C SER A 138 -3.60 8.49 4.84
N LEU A 139 -4.56 7.95 5.62
CA LEU A 139 -5.98 7.96 5.25
C LEU A 139 -6.60 9.37 5.22
N GLU A 140 -6.03 10.31 5.97
CA GLU A 140 -6.43 11.72 5.91
C GLU A 140 -6.07 12.31 4.54
N GLU A 141 -4.85 12.06 4.07
CA GLU A 141 -4.41 12.50 2.73
C GLU A 141 -5.27 11.85 1.62
N LEU A 142 -5.67 10.59 1.78
CA LEU A 142 -6.64 9.95 0.87
C LEU A 142 -7.96 10.73 0.78
N CYS A 143 -8.52 11.14 1.92
CA CYS A 143 -9.79 11.86 1.96
C CYS A 143 -9.63 13.34 1.52
N MET A 144 -8.48 13.96 1.78
CA MET A 144 -8.23 15.37 1.49
C MET A 144 -7.67 15.62 0.09
N GLU A 145 -6.73 14.81 -0.39
CA GLU A 145 -5.98 15.06 -1.63
C GLU A 145 -6.10 13.91 -2.64
N GLY A 146 -6.49 12.71 -2.20
CA GLY A 146 -6.62 11.52 -3.04
C GLY A 146 -5.37 10.65 -2.99
N ILE A 147 -5.01 10.03 -4.11
CA ILE A 147 -3.86 9.13 -4.19
C ILE A 147 -2.90 9.58 -5.28
N SER A 148 -1.60 9.48 -5.02
CA SER A 148 -0.56 9.64 -6.03
C SER A 148 -0.36 8.33 -6.78
N TYR A 149 -0.97 8.20 -7.97
CA TYR A 149 -0.81 7.03 -8.82
C TYR A 149 -0.56 7.44 -10.28
N PRO A 150 0.54 6.97 -10.93
CA PRO A 150 1.57 6.07 -10.40
C PRO A 150 2.36 6.69 -9.24
N ALA A 151 2.71 5.87 -8.23
CA ALA A 151 3.41 6.37 -7.05
C ALA A 151 4.89 6.65 -7.34
N SER A 152 5.46 7.60 -6.60
CA SER A 152 6.91 7.86 -6.64
C SER A 152 7.75 6.72 -6.03
N ARG A 153 7.14 5.91 -5.16
CA ARG A 153 7.77 4.76 -4.53
C ARG A 153 6.89 3.53 -4.66
N SER A 154 7.45 2.48 -5.24
CA SER A 154 6.85 1.15 -5.30
C SER A 154 7.79 0.09 -4.74
N TYR A 155 7.22 -1.05 -4.39
CA TYR A 155 7.91 -2.22 -3.87
C TYR A 155 7.49 -3.42 -4.72
N TYR A 156 8.47 -4.20 -5.19
CA TYR A 156 8.22 -5.44 -5.92
C TYR A 156 8.15 -6.64 -4.96
N HIS A 157 7.59 -7.75 -5.45
CA HIS A 157 7.52 -8.98 -4.66
C HIS A 157 8.92 -9.51 -4.30
N GLY A 158 9.23 -9.58 -3.01
CA GLY A 158 10.53 -10.02 -2.48
C GLY A 158 11.49 -8.89 -2.09
N GLU A 159 11.08 -7.62 -2.25
CA GLU A 159 11.90 -6.46 -1.85
C GLU A 159 12.30 -6.51 -0.36
N ALA A 160 11.48 -7.12 0.50
CA ALA A 160 11.81 -7.40 1.91
C ALA A 160 13.17 -8.11 2.10
N PHE A 161 13.58 -8.93 1.13
CA PHE A 161 14.76 -9.79 1.20
C PHE A 161 15.99 -9.20 0.50
N LYS A 162 15.89 -7.99 -0.08
CA LYS A 162 16.98 -7.35 -0.83
C LYS A 162 18.29 -7.28 -0.02
N ASN A 163 18.18 -6.94 1.26
CA ASN A 163 19.33 -6.84 2.15
C ASN A 163 19.92 -8.20 2.53
N MET A 164 19.09 -9.25 2.63
CA MET A 164 19.59 -10.60 2.89
C MET A 164 20.44 -11.11 1.72
N VAL A 165 19.98 -10.90 0.49
CA VAL A 165 20.72 -11.26 -0.72
C VAL A 165 22.04 -10.49 -0.78
N ARG A 166 22.02 -9.16 -0.54
CA ARG A 166 23.24 -8.36 -0.49
C ARG A 166 24.22 -8.85 0.57
N ALA A 167 23.75 -9.10 1.79
CA ALA A 167 24.61 -9.61 2.87
C ALA A 167 25.19 -11.00 2.58
N ALA A 168 24.42 -11.90 1.96
CA ALA A 168 24.92 -13.21 1.55
C ALA A 168 25.99 -13.10 0.47
N ILE A 169 25.79 -12.23 -0.52
CA ILE A 169 26.77 -11.94 -1.57
C ILE A 169 28.05 -11.33 -0.96
N GLU A 170 27.93 -10.34 -0.09
CA GLU A 170 29.07 -9.70 0.60
C GLU A 170 29.86 -10.70 1.46
N ARG A 171 29.18 -11.62 2.17
CA ARG A 171 29.83 -12.71 2.92
C ARG A 171 30.57 -13.66 1.99
N ASN A 172 29.98 -14.03 0.86
CA ASN A 172 30.63 -14.90 -0.13
C ASN A 172 31.90 -14.26 -0.70
N TYR A 173 31.84 -12.99 -1.09
CA TYR A 173 33.03 -12.25 -1.53
C TYR A 173 34.09 -12.20 -0.42
N SER A 174 33.73 -11.82 0.81
CA SER A 174 34.65 -11.75 1.94
C SER A 174 35.34 -13.10 2.24
N ASN A 175 34.59 -14.19 2.19
CA ASN A 175 35.13 -15.55 2.36
C ASN A 175 36.08 -15.92 1.21
N GLN A 176 35.71 -15.61 -0.03
CA GLN A 176 36.59 -15.83 -1.19
C GLN A 176 37.92 -15.08 -1.05
N TYR A 177 37.90 -13.81 -0.61
CA TYR A 177 39.13 -13.03 -0.35
C TYR A 177 39.97 -13.59 0.80
N LYS A 178 39.36 -14.12 1.85
CA LYS A 178 40.08 -14.79 2.96
C LYS A 178 40.76 -16.07 2.49
N VAL A 179 40.06 -16.90 1.72
CA VAL A 179 40.61 -18.12 1.12
C VAL A 179 41.77 -17.78 0.19
N LEU A 180 41.62 -16.78 -0.68
CA LEU A 180 42.68 -16.32 -1.57
C LEU A 180 43.91 -15.83 -0.79
N LYS A 181 43.73 -15.06 0.30
CA LYS A 181 44.82 -14.61 1.19
C LYS A 181 45.53 -15.77 1.89
N LEU A 182 44.81 -16.80 2.30
CA LEU A 182 45.41 -17.99 2.94
C LEU A 182 46.23 -18.80 1.92
N PHE A 183 45.72 -18.97 0.69
CA PHE A 183 46.46 -19.64 -0.38
C PHE A 183 47.73 -18.87 -0.77
N THR A 184 47.65 -17.55 -0.94
CA THR A 184 48.83 -16.74 -1.23
C THR A 184 49.83 -16.80 -0.07
N PHE A 185 49.40 -16.60 1.17
CA PHE A 185 50.27 -16.70 2.36
C PHE A 185 50.94 -18.07 2.49
N SER A 186 50.21 -19.17 2.27
CA SER A 186 50.76 -20.53 2.26
C SER A 186 51.79 -20.73 1.14
N SER A 187 51.54 -20.18 -0.05
CA SER A 187 52.49 -20.27 -1.18
C SER A 187 53.76 -19.45 -0.95
N TYR A 188 53.66 -18.29 -0.28
CA TYR A 188 54.83 -17.51 0.14
C TYR A 188 55.67 -18.26 1.19
N LEU A 189 55.03 -18.91 2.16
CA LEU A 189 55.74 -19.72 3.16
C LEU A 189 56.43 -20.94 2.57
N LEU A 190 55.85 -21.61 1.56
CA LEU A 190 56.48 -22.76 0.90
C LEU A 190 57.71 -22.40 0.07
N ASN A 191 57.76 -21.17 -0.48
CA ASN A 191 58.89 -20.67 -1.28
C ASN A 191 60.03 -20.07 -0.42
N MET A 192 59.87 -20.04 0.91
CA MET A 192 60.86 -19.52 1.86
C MET A 192 61.61 -20.61 2.65
N ILE A 193 61.38 -21.88 2.32
CA ILE A 193 62.07 -23.06 2.88
C ILE A 193 62.94 -23.66 1.78
#